data_AF-A0A0W1ASA3-F1
#
_entry.id   AF-A0A0W1ASA3-F1
#
_cell.length_a   1.000
_cell.length_b   1.000
_cell.length_c   1.000
_cell.angle_alpha   90.00
_cell.angle_beta   90.00
_cell.angle_gamma   90.00
#
_symmetry.space_group_name_H-M   'P 1'
#
loop_
_entity.id
_entity.type
_entity.pdbx_description
1 polymer ?
#
loop_
_entity_poly.entity_id
_entity_poly.type
_entity_poly.pdbx_seq_one_letter_code
_entity_poly.pdbx_strand_id
1 'polypeptide(L)'
;MASGIILGKAQIAKHRLAKTHNRLSLANTFFKIITANKENKKAAKELAKVQNTYKEIIQGKEDDFQGYIELFIVSGESRGLGVGKTLMHHLSNYMRSMDVDSIYVYTDNRCNYGFYESQNFKRLNEKEIFLDSVQNKLLIFLYGHHVTNEKN
;
A
#
# COMPACT_ATOMS: atom_id res chain seq x y z
N MET A 1 16.42 16.46 -10.80
CA MET A 1 15.62 15.75 -11.83
C MET A 1 14.34 15.28 -11.16
N ALA A 2 13.19 15.44 -11.81
CA ALA A 2 11.92 15.01 -11.23
C ALA A 2 11.82 13.46 -11.26
N SER A 3 11.46 12.83 -10.14
CA SER A 3 11.52 11.38 -9.94
C SER A 3 10.41 10.86 -9.01
N GLY A 4 9.89 9.68 -9.34
CA GLY A 4 8.91 8.96 -8.54
C GLY A 4 8.69 7.54 -9.06
N ILE A 5 8.10 6.70 -8.22
CA ILE A 5 7.81 5.29 -8.50
C ILE A 5 6.38 5.01 -8.03
N ILE A 6 5.60 4.32 -8.86
CA ILE A 6 4.31 3.73 -8.49
C ILE A 6 4.33 2.24 -8.84
N LEU A 7 3.89 1.41 -7.91
CA LEU A 7 3.71 -0.02 -8.08
C LEU A 7 2.26 -0.35 -7.75
N GLY A 8 1.53 -0.85 -8.74
CA GLY A 8 0.20 -1.39 -8.55
C GLY A 8 0.13 -2.83 -9.01
N LYS A 9 -0.86 -3.55 -8.49
CA LYS A 9 -1.07 -4.95 -8.79
C LYS A 9 -2.52 -5.19 -9.19
N ALA A 10 -2.71 -5.78 -10.36
CA ALA A 10 -3.97 -6.36 -10.76
C ALA A 10 -4.11 -7.75 -10.11
N GLN A 11 -5.20 -7.97 -9.38
CA GLN A 11 -5.53 -9.21 -8.69
C GLN A 11 -6.30 -10.18 -9.61
N ILE A 12 -5.86 -10.29 -10.87
CA ILE A 12 -6.38 -11.29 -11.80
C ILE A 12 -6.09 -12.68 -11.22
N ALA A 13 -7.10 -13.56 -11.27
CA ALA A 13 -7.16 -14.88 -10.64
C ALA A 13 -5.79 -15.53 -10.36
N LYS A 14 -5.59 -15.93 -9.10
CA LYS A 14 -4.37 -16.54 -8.54
C LYS A 14 -3.94 -17.79 -9.32
N HIS A 15 -3.14 -17.64 -10.38
CA HIS A 15 -2.31 -18.75 -10.87
C HIS A 15 -1.17 -18.97 -9.86
N ARG A 16 -1.45 -19.88 -8.93
CA ARG A 16 -0.58 -20.25 -7.82
C ARG A 16 0.59 -21.08 -8.33
N LEU A 17 1.70 -20.44 -8.72
CA LEU A 17 2.97 -21.14 -8.78
C LEU A 17 3.47 -21.39 -7.36
N ALA A 18 3.18 -22.58 -6.83
CA ALA A 18 3.79 -23.07 -5.61
C ALA A 18 5.26 -23.42 -5.91
N LYS A 19 6.19 -22.56 -5.52
CA LYS A 19 7.61 -22.92 -5.40
C LYS A 19 7.93 -23.14 -3.93
N THR A 20 8.02 -24.41 -3.54
CA THR A 20 8.36 -24.85 -2.18
C THR A 20 9.78 -25.39 -2.14
N HIS A 21 10.78 -24.52 -2.15
CA HIS A 21 12.12 -24.88 -1.68
C HIS A 21 12.71 -23.76 -0.84
N ASN A 22 13.36 -24.16 0.25
CA ASN A 22 14.12 -23.34 1.20
C ASN A 22 13.37 -22.32 2.10
N ARG A 23 12.04 -22.44 2.28
CA ARG A 23 11.29 -21.56 3.21
C ARG A 23 11.73 -21.66 4.67
N LEU A 24 12.17 -22.85 5.10
CA LEU A 24 12.62 -23.09 6.48
C LEU A 24 13.92 -22.35 6.81
N SER A 25 14.89 -22.36 5.88
CA SER A 25 16.13 -21.58 6.01
C SER A 25 15.85 -20.09 6.07
N LEU A 26 14.97 -19.57 5.20
CA LEU A 26 14.54 -18.18 5.23
C LEU A 26 13.90 -17.82 6.58
N ALA A 27 12.97 -18.64 7.07
CA ALA A 27 12.30 -18.42 8.34
C ALA A 27 13.28 -18.36 9.52
N ASN A 28 14.26 -19.28 9.56
CA ASN A 28 15.30 -19.28 10.58
C ASN A 28 16.19 -18.03 10.51
N THR A 29 16.54 -17.55 9.30
CA THR A 29 17.32 -16.33 9.11
C THR A 29 16.55 -15.10 9.59
N PHE A 30 15.27 -14.95 9.22
CA PHE A 30 14.44 -13.86 9.71
C PHE A 30 14.26 -13.90 11.23
N PHE A 31 14.04 -15.09 11.80
CA PHE A 31 13.94 -15.24 13.25
C PHE A 31 15.22 -14.75 13.94
N LYS A 32 16.40 -15.19 13.47
CA LYS A 32 17.69 -14.73 13.99
C LYS A 32 17.81 -13.21 13.93
N ILE A 33 17.51 -12.58 12.78
CA ILE A 33 17.57 -11.12 12.61
C ILE A 33 16.63 -10.40 13.58
N ILE A 34 15.39 -10.86 13.71
CA ILE A 34 14.39 -10.25 14.60
C ILE A 34 14.82 -10.38 16.07
N THR A 35 15.41 -11.52 16.45
CA THR A 35 15.88 -11.78 17.82
C THR A 35 17.25 -11.17 18.12
N ALA A 36 18.00 -10.71 17.12
CA ALA A 36 19.36 -10.20 17.29
C ALA A 36 19.43 -8.93 18.16
N ASN A 37 18.38 -8.09 18.15
CA ASN A 37 18.30 -6.90 19.00
C ASN A 37 16.83 -6.61 19.38
N LYS A 38 16.63 -6.01 20.56
CA LYS A 38 15.37 -5.47 21.04
C LYS A 38 14.74 -4.48 20.05
N GLU A 39 15.54 -3.67 19.36
CA GLU A 39 15.05 -2.74 18.32
C GLU A 39 14.38 -3.47 17.15
N ASN A 40 15.04 -4.52 16.62
CA ASN A 40 14.48 -5.34 15.54
C ASN A 40 13.18 -6.04 15.98
N LYS A 41 13.15 -6.58 17.20
CA LYS A 41 11.94 -7.18 17.78
C LYS A 41 10.81 -6.16 17.91
N LYS A 42 11.11 -4.92 18.31
CA LYS A 42 10.13 -3.83 18.42
C LYS A 42 9.61 -3.43 17.04
N ALA A 43 10.49 -3.22 16.06
CA ALA A 43 10.11 -2.91 14.68
C ALA A 43 9.24 -4.02 14.05
N ALA A 44 9.57 -5.29 14.29
CA ALA A 44 8.78 -6.42 13.81
C ALA A 44 7.37 -6.46 14.43
N LYS A 45 7.24 -6.15 15.72
CA LYS A 45 5.93 -6.04 16.40
C LYS A 45 5.09 -4.89 15.82
N GLU A 46 5.70 -3.73 15.61
CA GLU A 46 5.01 -2.58 15.01
C GLU A 46 4.57 -2.87 13.58
N LEU A 47 5.43 -3.49 12.76
CA LEU A 47 5.06 -3.92 11.41
C LEU A 47 3.89 -4.90 11.44
N ALA A 48 3.91 -5.88 12.37
CA ALA A 48 2.78 -6.81 12.53
C ALA A 48 1.49 -6.08 12.94
N LYS A 49 1.58 -5.04 13.78
CA LYS A 49 0.43 -4.21 14.19
C LYS A 49 -0.16 -3.44 13.02
N VAL A 50 0.67 -2.84 12.17
CA VAL A 50 0.25 -2.18 10.93
C VAL A 50 -0.44 -3.18 9.99
N GLN A 51 0.17 -4.36 9.79
CA GLN A 51 -0.39 -5.41 8.93
C GLN A 51 -1.73 -5.96 9.44
N ASN A 52 -1.89 -6.12 10.75
CA ASN A 52 -3.17 -6.49 11.35
C ASN A 52 -4.21 -5.39 11.15
N THR A 53 -3.81 -4.13 11.30
CA THR A 53 -4.69 -2.97 11.05
C THR A 53 -5.19 -2.96 9.61
N TYR A 54 -4.33 -3.24 8.62
CA TYR A 54 -4.75 -3.37 7.23
C TYR A 54 -5.84 -4.43 7.05
N LYS A 55 -5.66 -5.63 7.63
CA LYS A 55 -6.67 -6.70 7.58
C LYS A 55 -7.99 -6.28 8.22
N GLU A 56 -7.94 -5.57 9.34
CA GLU A 56 -9.14 -5.12 10.05
C GLU A 56 -9.91 -4.05 9.25
N ILE A 57 -9.23 -3.06 8.68
CA ILE A 57 -9.92 -1.93 8.03
C ILE A 57 -10.49 -2.28 6.65
N ILE A 58 -9.94 -3.30 5.96
CA ILE A 58 -10.48 -3.81 4.69
C ILE A 58 -11.51 -4.92 4.87
N GLN A 59 -11.65 -5.49 6.08
CA GLN A 59 -12.50 -6.64 6.33
C GLN A 59 -13.92 -6.45 5.77
N GLY A 60 -14.36 -7.41 4.96
CA GLY A 60 -15.66 -7.42 4.29
C GLY A 60 -15.72 -6.59 3.00
N LYS A 61 -14.59 -6.06 2.52
CA LYS A 61 -14.48 -5.29 1.25
C LYS A 61 -13.39 -5.84 0.34
N GLU A 62 -12.75 -6.95 0.69
CA GLU A 62 -11.62 -7.50 -0.06
C GLU A 62 -11.99 -7.84 -1.51
N ASP A 63 -13.20 -8.32 -1.72
CA ASP A 63 -13.71 -8.73 -3.03
C ASP A 63 -14.29 -7.54 -3.84
N ASP A 64 -14.37 -6.33 -3.26
CA ASP A 64 -14.85 -5.12 -3.95
C ASP A 64 -13.81 -4.54 -4.92
N PHE A 65 -12.56 -5.02 -4.86
CA PHE A 65 -11.44 -4.47 -5.63
C PHE A 65 -10.74 -5.55 -6.45
N GLN A 66 -10.47 -5.24 -7.72
CA GLN A 66 -9.68 -6.12 -8.60
C GLN A 66 -8.20 -5.72 -8.65
N GLY A 67 -7.78 -4.68 -7.93
CA GLY A 67 -6.38 -4.30 -7.82
C GLY A 67 -6.08 -3.37 -6.66
N TYR A 68 -4.81 -3.06 -6.47
CA TYR A 68 -4.40 -2.13 -5.42
C TYR A 68 -3.04 -1.49 -5.70
N ILE A 69 -2.76 -0.39 -5.00
CA ILE A 69 -1.47 0.29 -5.02
C ILE A 69 -0.62 -0.25 -3.87
N GLU A 70 0.51 -0.88 -4.21
CA GLU A 70 1.46 -1.46 -3.24
C GLU A 70 2.47 -0.42 -2.77
N LEU A 71 2.93 0.45 -3.69
CA LEU A 71 3.91 1.49 -3.39
C LEU A 71 3.64 2.73 -4.23
N PHE A 72 3.70 3.90 -3.61
CA PHE A 72 3.69 5.16 -4.34
C PHE A 72 4.54 6.20 -3.64
N ILE A 73 5.66 6.57 -4.28
CA ILE A 73 6.66 7.47 -3.71
C ILE A 73 7.06 8.49 -4.79
N VAL A 74 7.08 9.76 -4.41
CA VAL A 74 7.60 10.87 -5.23
C VAL A 74 8.64 11.61 -4.40
N SER A 75 9.79 11.92 -5.01
CA SER A 75 10.85 12.66 -4.32
C SER A 75 10.37 14.05 -3.89
N GLY A 76 10.95 14.59 -2.81
CA GLY A 76 10.53 15.89 -2.26
C GLY A 76 10.56 17.01 -3.30
N GLU A 77 11.64 17.07 -4.09
CA GLU A 77 11.85 18.06 -5.17
C GLU A 77 10.82 17.95 -6.31
N SER A 78 10.15 16.81 -6.44
CA SER A 78 9.18 16.55 -7.51
C SER A 78 7.74 16.85 -7.10
N ARG A 79 7.50 17.19 -5.83
CA ARG A 79 6.16 17.50 -5.32
C ARG A 79 5.68 18.83 -5.92
N GLY A 80 4.39 18.90 -6.27
CA GLY A 80 3.81 20.07 -6.93
C GLY A 80 4.12 20.19 -8.44
N LEU A 81 5.03 19.39 -8.98
CA LEU A 81 5.42 19.43 -10.41
C LEU A 81 4.60 18.50 -11.31
N GLY A 82 3.52 17.91 -10.79
CA GLY A 82 2.65 17.01 -11.57
C GLY A 82 3.11 15.55 -11.68
N VAL A 83 4.33 15.20 -11.25
CA VAL A 83 4.87 13.82 -11.33
C VAL A 83 3.93 12.76 -10.76
N GLY A 84 3.35 13.02 -9.58
CA GLY A 84 2.41 12.08 -8.96
C GLY A 84 1.15 11.85 -9.80
N LYS A 85 0.62 12.90 -10.45
CA LYS A 85 -0.55 12.78 -11.33
C LYS A 85 -0.20 11.97 -12.58
N THR A 86 0.97 12.21 -13.19
CA THR A 86 1.45 11.43 -14.33
C THR A 86 1.60 9.95 -13.98
N LEU A 87 2.19 9.64 -12.82
CA LEU A 87 2.31 8.26 -12.34
C LEU A 87 0.94 7.61 -12.10
N MET A 88 0.00 8.33 -11.49
CA MET A 88 -1.37 7.84 -11.28
C MET A 88 -2.12 7.60 -12.60
N HIS A 89 -1.94 8.46 -13.59
CA HIS A 89 -2.49 8.27 -14.93
C HIS A 89 -1.92 7.00 -15.58
N HIS A 90 -0.60 6.80 -15.54
CA HIS A 90 0.02 5.58 -16.07
C HIS A 90 -0.47 4.32 -15.37
N LEU A 91 -0.60 4.36 -14.04
CA LEU A 91 -1.17 3.25 -13.27
C LEU A 91 -2.62 2.97 -13.70
N SER A 92 -3.43 4.02 -13.88
CA SER A 92 -4.81 3.88 -14.31
C SER A 92 -4.92 3.23 -15.68
N ASN A 93 -4.06 3.63 -16.63
CA ASN A 93 -3.99 3.01 -17.97
C ASN A 93 -3.61 1.51 -17.86
N TYR A 94 -2.63 1.19 -17.01
CA TYR A 94 -2.24 -0.20 -16.75
C TYR A 94 -3.39 -1.02 -16.17
N MET A 95 -4.09 -0.51 -15.14
CA MET A 95 -5.21 -1.21 -14.51
C MET A 95 -6.34 -1.47 -15.51
N ARG A 96 -6.68 -0.49 -16.36
CA ARG A 96 -7.67 -0.69 -17.43
C ARG A 96 -7.24 -1.73 -18.45
N SER A 97 -5.97 -1.76 -18.85
CA SER A 97 -5.46 -2.80 -19.77
C SER A 97 -5.51 -4.22 -19.18
N MET A 98 -5.75 -4.33 -17.88
CA MET A 98 -5.85 -5.55 -17.11
C MET A 98 -7.29 -5.83 -16.63
N ASP A 99 -8.29 -5.14 -17.19
CA ASP A 99 -9.70 -5.23 -16.81
C ASP A 99 -9.95 -5.01 -15.30
N VAL A 100 -9.19 -4.09 -14.70
CA VAL A 100 -9.35 -3.66 -13.30
C VAL A 100 -10.09 -2.33 -13.24
N ASP A 101 -11.33 -2.37 -12.74
CA ASP A 101 -12.21 -1.22 -12.63
C ASP A 101 -12.20 -0.58 -11.23
N SER A 102 -11.81 -1.32 -10.20
CA SER A 102 -11.81 -0.87 -8.81
C SER A 102 -10.50 -1.22 -8.12
N ILE A 103 -9.86 -0.21 -7.53
CA ILE A 103 -8.61 -0.35 -6.78
C ILE A 103 -8.71 0.22 -5.37
N TYR A 104 -7.86 -0.27 -4.47
CA TYR A 104 -7.67 0.32 -3.14
C TYR A 104 -6.21 0.69 -2.85
N VAL A 105 -6.00 1.49 -1.82
CA VAL A 105 -4.68 1.82 -1.28
C VAL A 105 -4.75 2.04 0.23
N TYR A 106 -3.74 1.57 0.94
CA TYR A 106 -3.49 1.96 2.32
C TYR A 106 -2.53 3.14 2.35
N THR A 107 -2.80 4.11 3.21
CA THR A 107 -1.88 5.22 3.50
C THR A 107 -2.03 5.66 4.95
N ASP A 108 -1.24 6.62 5.39
CA ASP A 108 -1.29 7.11 6.77
C ASP A 108 -1.07 8.63 6.84
N ASN A 109 -1.30 9.17 8.03
CA ASN A 109 -1.19 10.60 8.30
C ASN A 109 0.24 11.18 8.28
N ARG A 110 1.26 10.36 8.03
CA ARG A 110 2.65 10.82 7.76
C ARG A 110 2.93 10.98 6.28
N CYS A 111 2.04 10.44 5.43
CA CYS A 111 2.07 10.59 3.99
C CYS A 111 1.20 11.77 3.52
N ASN A 112 1.33 12.14 2.24
CA ASN A 112 0.44 13.11 1.60
C ASN A 112 -0.88 12.43 1.18
N TYR A 113 -1.66 11.94 2.14
CA TYR A 113 -2.89 11.17 1.87
C TYR A 113 -3.96 12.00 1.14
N GLY A 114 -3.98 13.34 1.33
CA GLY A 114 -4.85 14.26 0.59
C GLY A 114 -4.62 14.24 -0.93
N PHE A 115 -3.49 13.71 -1.39
CA PHE A 115 -3.29 13.41 -2.81
C PHE A 115 -4.41 12.50 -3.34
N TYR A 116 -4.75 11.42 -2.63
CA TYR A 116 -5.76 10.46 -3.09
C TYR A 116 -7.15 11.10 -3.18
N GLU A 117 -7.51 11.96 -2.23
CA GLU A 117 -8.76 12.73 -2.27
C GLU A 117 -8.83 13.63 -3.50
N SER A 118 -7.72 14.30 -3.84
CA SER A 118 -7.63 15.13 -5.05
C SER A 118 -7.74 14.34 -6.35
N GLN A 119 -7.53 13.02 -6.30
CA GLN A 119 -7.65 12.10 -7.43
C GLN A 119 -8.97 11.29 -7.36
N ASN A 120 -9.97 11.77 -6.61
CA ASN A 120 -11.30 11.14 -6.47
C ASN A 120 -11.29 9.74 -5.83
N PHE A 121 -10.30 9.42 -5.01
CA PHE A 121 -10.39 8.26 -4.13
C PHE A 121 -11.33 8.59 -2.97
N LYS A 122 -12.17 7.63 -2.60
CA LYS A 122 -13.07 7.73 -1.44
C LYS A 122 -12.39 7.09 -0.23
N ARG A 123 -12.36 7.80 0.90
CA ARG A 123 -11.95 7.20 2.17
C ARG A 123 -13.04 6.24 2.62
N LEU A 124 -12.70 4.97 2.79
CA LEU A 124 -13.64 3.90 3.12
C LEU A 124 -13.59 3.53 4.59
N ASN A 125 -12.42 3.66 5.20
CA ASN A 125 -12.20 3.33 6.61
C ASN A 125 -10.93 4.00 7.12
N GLU A 126 -10.79 4.08 8.44
CA GLU A 126 -9.58 4.55 9.10
C GLU A 126 -9.42 3.93 10.49
N LYS A 127 -8.18 3.80 10.95
CA LYS A 127 -7.87 3.31 12.29
C LYS A 127 -6.58 3.91 12.82
N GLU A 128 -6.65 4.41 14.06
CA GLU A 128 -5.48 4.87 14.79
C GLU A 128 -4.81 3.71 15.54
N ILE A 129 -3.49 3.64 15.45
CA ILE A 129 -2.66 2.76 16.29
C ILE A 129 -1.55 3.56 16.96
N PHE A 130 -1.13 3.12 18.15
CA PHE A 130 0.03 3.67 18.83
C PHE A 130 1.29 2.90 18.45
N LEU A 131 2.37 3.57 18.04
CA LEU A 131 3.66 2.95 17.78
C LEU A 131 4.62 3.21 18.94
N ASP A 132 4.98 2.16 19.67
CA ASP A 132 5.84 2.25 20.85
C ASP A 132 7.25 2.72 20.50
N SER A 133 7.72 2.43 19.28
CA SER A 133 9.10 2.75 18.82
C SER A 133 9.35 4.24 18.74
N VAL A 134 8.35 5.00 18.33
CA VAL A 134 8.41 6.45 18.14
C VAL A 134 7.52 7.22 19.11
N GLN A 135 6.90 6.52 20.07
CA GLN A 135 5.96 7.06 21.06
C GLN A 135 4.90 7.98 20.44
N ASN A 136 4.36 7.57 19.30
CA ASN A 136 3.44 8.40 18.55
C ASN A 136 2.34 7.57 17.91
N LYS A 137 1.19 8.21 17.70
CA LYS A 137 0.05 7.65 16.99
C LYS A 137 0.34 7.63 15.48
N LEU A 138 -0.25 6.65 14.81
CA LEU A 138 -0.28 6.51 13.36
C LEU A 138 -1.75 6.29 12.98
N LEU A 139 -2.32 7.24 12.24
CA LEU A 139 -3.66 7.10 11.70
C LEU A 139 -3.56 6.53 10.30
N ILE A 140 -4.06 5.32 10.12
CA ILE A 140 -4.05 4.57 8.87
C ILE A 140 -5.40 4.76 8.18
N PHE A 141 -5.37 4.96 6.87
CA PHE A 141 -6.55 5.12 6.03
C PHE A 141 -6.62 4.02 4.98
N LEU A 142 -7.84 3.58 4.67
CA LEU A 142 -8.16 2.79 3.48
C LEU A 142 -8.92 3.69 2.51
N TYR A 143 -8.39 3.82 1.29
CA TYR A 143 -9.05 4.50 0.20
C TYR A 143 -9.40 3.52 -0.91
N GLY A 144 -10.55 3.72 -1.56
CA GLY A 144 -10.98 3.01 -2.76
C GLY A 144 -11.28 3.95 -3.90
N HIS A 145 -11.11 3.48 -5.13
CA HIS A 145 -11.31 4.28 -6.35
C HIS A 145 -11.77 3.41 -7.51
N HIS A 146 -12.70 3.94 -8.30
CA HIS A 146 -13.05 3.34 -9.59
C HIS A 146 -12.15 3.95 -10.66
N VAL A 147 -11.44 3.10 -11.39
CA VAL A 147 -10.53 3.50 -12.47
C VAL A 147 -11.37 3.92 -13.68
N THR A 148 -11.91 5.14 -13.66
CA THR A 148 -12.78 5.63 -14.73
C THR A 148 -12.01 5.96 -16.01
N ASN A 149 -12.70 5.91 -17.15
CA ASN A 149 -12.23 6.55 -18.37
C ASN A 149 -12.28 8.07 -18.17
N GLU A 150 -11.11 8.72 -18.16
CA GLU A 150 -11.07 10.14 -18.50
C GLU A 150 -11.60 10.24 -19.94
N LYS A 151 -12.73 10.92 -20.13
CA LYS A 151 -13.15 11.30 -21.48
C LYS A 151 -12.05 12.21 -22.02
N ASN A 152 -11.36 11.75 -23.06
CA ASN A 152 -10.51 12.59 -23.90
C ASN A 152 -11.27 13.84 -24.36
#